data_AF-G3UDU7-F1
#
_entry.id   AF-G3UDU7-F1
#
_cell.length_a   1.000
_cell.length_b   1.000
_cell.length_c   1.000
_cell.angle_alpha   90.00
_cell.angle_beta   90.00
_cell.angle_gamma   90.00
#
_symmetry.space_group_name_H-M   'P 1'
#
loop_
_entity.id
_entity.type
_entity.pdbx_description
1 polymer ?
#
loop_
_entity_poly.entity_id
_entity_poly.type
_entity_poly.pdbx_seq_one_letter_code
_entity_poly.pdbx_strand_id
1 'polypeptide(L)'
;MLEDSSFFVIESCCFMKPEELRSKSKICANVFCGAGRECAVTEKGEPTCLCIEQCKPHKRPVCGSNGKTYLNHCELHRDACLTGSKIQVNYDGHCKEKKHISPSASPVVCYQSNRDELRRRIIQWLEAEIIPDGWFSKGSNYSEILDKYFKVIQSWGQ
;
A
#
# COMPACT_ATOMS: atom_id res chain seq x y z
N MET A 1 -53.35 -46.46 -8.40
CA MET A 1 -53.29 -47.40 -7.25
C MET A 1 -51.94 -47.19 -6.61
N LEU A 2 -51.86 -46.17 -5.75
CA LEU A 2 -51.82 -46.21 -4.26
C LEU A 2 -50.34 -46.26 -3.79
N GLU A 3 -49.75 -45.13 -3.34
CA GLU A 3 -49.65 -44.63 -1.92
C GLU A 3 -48.58 -45.42 -1.13
N ASP A 4 -47.64 -44.89 -0.32
CA ASP A 4 -47.55 -43.76 0.63
C ASP A 4 -46.02 -43.55 0.97
N SER A 5 -45.43 -42.36 1.08
CA SER A 5 -45.50 -41.31 2.13
C SER A 5 -44.47 -41.44 3.27
N SER A 6 -43.92 -40.27 3.66
CA SER A 6 -43.18 -39.94 4.90
C SER A 6 -41.66 -40.19 4.90
N PHE A 7 -40.74 -39.28 5.28
CA PHE A 7 -40.80 -37.92 5.84
C PHE A 7 -39.33 -37.39 5.92
N PHE A 8 -39.08 -36.10 5.67
CA PHE A 8 -38.03 -35.20 6.25
C PHE A 8 -36.73 -35.86 6.80
N VAL A 9 -35.49 -35.58 6.38
CA VAL A 9 -34.70 -34.35 6.15
C VAL A 9 -33.36 -34.87 5.56
N ILE A 10 -32.67 -34.19 4.65
CA ILE A 10 -31.56 -33.26 4.93
C ILE A 10 -31.50 -32.29 3.73
N GLU A 11 -32.03 -31.09 3.94
CA GLU A 11 -31.81 -29.92 3.11
C GLU A 11 -30.36 -29.43 3.23
N SER A 12 -29.95 -28.65 2.21
CA SER A 12 -28.82 -27.71 2.22
C SER A 12 -27.47 -28.19 1.68
N CYS A 13 -27.50 -28.58 0.41
CA CYS A 13 -26.40 -28.25 -0.50
C CYS A 13 -26.99 -27.45 -1.67
N CYS A 14 -27.15 -26.14 -1.48
CA CYS A 14 -27.54 -25.24 -2.56
C CYS A 14 -26.54 -25.39 -3.73
N PHE A 15 -27.03 -25.98 -4.81
CA PHE A 15 -26.45 -25.95 -6.15
C PHE A 15 -26.31 -24.47 -6.59
N MET A 16 -25.12 -23.88 -6.47
CA MET A 16 -24.88 -22.59 -7.14
C MET A 16 -24.83 -22.82 -8.65
N LYS A 17 -25.66 -22.09 -9.40
CA LYS A 17 -25.75 -22.20 -10.87
C LYS A 17 -24.47 -21.65 -11.53
N PRO A 18 -23.89 -22.35 -12.53
CA PRO A 18 -22.71 -21.89 -13.29
C PRO A 18 -22.86 -20.52 -13.96
N GLU A 19 -24.10 -20.10 -14.25
CA GLU A 19 -24.44 -18.85 -14.91
C GLU A 19 -24.20 -17.61 -14.03
N GLU A 20 -24.33 -17.75 -12.71
CA GLU A 20 -24.21 -16.66 -11.75
C GLU A 20 -22.74 -16.22 -11.54
N LEU A 21 -21.83 -17.20 -11.50
CA LEU A 21 -20.38 -16.96 -11.40
C LEU A 21 -19.84 -16.26 -12.66
N ARG A 22 -20.40 -16.61 -13.83
CA ARG A 22 -20.02 -16.05 -15.14
C ARG A 22 -20.52 -14.61 -15.33
N SER A 23 -21.65 -14.26 -14.72
CA SER A 23 -22.20 -12.89 -14.71
C SER A 23 -21.43 -11.96 -13.77
N LYS A 24 -21.09 -12.42 -12.55
CA LYS A 24 -20.28 -11.67 -11.57
C LYS A 24 -18.92 -11.25 -12.16
N SER A 25 -18.31 -12.13 -12.96
CA SER A 25 -17.05 -11.85 -13.65
C SER A 25 -17.14 -10.70 -14.67
N LYS A 26 -18.29 -10.43 -15.29
CA LYS A 26 -18.44 -9.35 -16.29
C LYS A 26 -18.62 -7.98 -15.63
N ILE A 27 -19.38 -7.91 -14.55
CA ILE A 27 -19.69 -6.64 -13.85
C ILE A 27 -18.43 -6.08 -13.18
N CYS A 28 -17.63 -6.95 -12.56
CA CYS A 28 -16.36 -6.59 -11.94
C CYS A 28 -15.16 -6.55 -12.91
N ALA A 29 -15.36 -6.80 -14.22
CA ALA A 29 -14.25 -6.99 -15.18
C ALA A 29 -13.30 -5.79 -15.28
N ASN A 30 -13.83 -4.56 -15.16
CA ASN A 30 -13.07 -3.31 -15.28
C ASN A 30 -13.06 -2.50 -13.99
N VAL A 31 -13.36 -3.14 -12.85
CA VAL A 31 -13.44 -2.47 -11.54
C VAL A 31 -12.14 -2.72 -10.78
N PHE A 32 -11.41 -1.64 -10.51
CA PHE A 32 -10.16 -1.70 -9.76
C PHE A 32 -10.41 -1.26 -8.31
N CYS A 33 -10.41 -2.23 -7.40
CA CYS A 33 -10.47 -1.98 -5.97
C CYS A 33 -9.07 -1.70 -5.40
N GLY A 34 -8.99 -0.85 -4.38
CA GLY A 34 -7.75 -0.57 -3.67
C GLY A 34 -7.19 -1.78 -2.91
N ALA A 35 -5.97 -1.67 -2.39
CA ALA A 35 -5.33 -2.76 -1.66
C ALA A 35 -6.18 -3.26 -0.49
N GLY A 36 -6.27 -4.59 -0.33
CA GLY A 36 -7.07 -5.22 0.73
C GLY A 36 -8.56 -5.31 0.43
N ARG A 37 -8.97 -4.97 -0.81
CA ARG A 37 -10.35 -5.01 -1.26
C ARG A 37 -10.51 -5.87 -2.51
N GLU A 38 -11.69 -6.46 -2.65
CA GLU A 38 -12.11 -7.20 -3.84
C GLU A 38 -13.47 -6.70 -4.35
N CYS A 39 -13.70 -6.84 -5.65
CA CYS A 39 -14.96 -6.45 -6.26
C CYS A 39 -16.00 -7.53 -6.01
N ALA A 40 -17.15 -7.11 -5.47
CA ALA A 40 -18.34 -7.92 -5.30
C ALA A 40 -19.52 -7.25 -6.03
N VAL A 41 -20.52 -8.05 -6.39
CA VAL A 41 -21.74 -7.54 -7.04
C VAL A 41 -22.87 -7.51 -6.00
N THR A 42 -23.54 -6.36 -5.88
CA THR A 42 -24.69 -6.20 -4.98
C THR A 42 -25.91 -6.95 -5.52
N GLU A 43 -26.96 -7.12 -4.70
CA GLU A 43 -28.24 -7.71 -5.13
C GLU A 43 -28.88 -6.94 -6.31
N LYS A 44 -28.53 -5.65 -6.47
CA LYS A 44 -28.99 -4.79 -7.56
C LYS A 44 -28.19 -4.96 -8.86
N GLY A 45 -27.17 -5.82 -8.86
CA GLY A 45 -26.30 -6.03 -10.03
C GLY A 45 -25.22 -4.95 -10.20
N GLU A 46 -24.91 -4.19 -9.16
CA GLU A 46 -23.91 -3.11 -9.23
C GLU A 46 -22.56 -3.55 -8.63
N PRO A 47 -21.42 -3.12 -9.18
CA PRO A 47 -20.11 -3.42 -8.60
C PRO A 47 -19.85 -2.61 -7.33
N THR A 48 -19.30 -3.25 -6.30
CA THR A 48 -18.86 -2.62 -5.06
C THR A 48 -17.53 -3.21 -4.58
N CYS A 49 -16.72 -2.42 -3.87
CA CYS A 49 -15.43 -2.87 -3.34
C CYS A 49 -15.52 -3.17 -1.85
N LEU A 50 -15.50 -4.46 -1.50
CA LEU A 50 -15.55 -4.94 -0.13
C LEU A 50 -14.16 -5.35 0.35
N CYS A 51 -13.96 -5.42 1.67
CA CYS A 51 -12.71 -5.95 2.21
C CYS A 51 -12.57 -7.43 1.89
N ILE A 52 -11.36 -7.86 1.51
CA ILE A 52 -11.06 -9.27 1.24
C ILE A 52 -11.41 -10.11 2.47
N GLU A 53 -12.22 -11.14 2.32
CA GLU A 53 -12.61 -11.97 3.46
C GLU A 53 -11.47 -12.85 3.95
N GLN A 54 -10.71 -13.45 3.02
CA GLN A 54 -9.61 -14.36 3.32
C GLN A 54 -8.45 -14.18 2.34
N CYS A 55 -7.23 -14.07 2.88
CA CYS A 55 -6.02 -14.03 2.07
C CYS A 55 -5.48 -15.43 1.83
N LYS A 56 -4.81 -15.63 0.68
CA LYS A 56 -4.09 -16.89 0.41
C LYS A 56 -3.05 -17.14 1.50
N PRO A 57 -2.99 -18.34 2.10
CA PRO A 57 -2.03 -18.63 3.15
C PRO A 57 -0.62 -18.72 2.58
N HIS A 58 0.20 -17.71 2.88
CA HIS A 58 1.62 -17.71 2.57
C HIS A 58 2.38 -16.90 3.61
N LYS A 59 3.59 -17.34 3.94
CA LYS A 59 4.44 -16.75 4.99
C LYS A 59 5.49 -15.85 4.36
N ARG A 60 5.16 -14.56 4.21
CA ARG A 60 6.08 -13.49 3.78
C ARG A 60 5.87 -12.30 4.70
N PRO A 61 6.34 -12.39 5.96
CA PRO A 61 5.95 -11.48 7.01
C PRO A 61 6.34 -10.04 6.68
N VAL A 62 5.53 -9.08 7.13
CA VAL A 62 5.79 -7.64 6.99
C VAL A 62 5.48 -6.92 8.29
N CYS A 63 6.25 -5.87 8.59
CA CYS A 63 5.98 -4.98 9.70
C CYS A 63 5.12 -3.80 9.21
N GLY A 64 3.94 -3.63 9.81
CA GLY A 64 3.08 -2.48 9.54
C GLY A 64 3.58 -1.20 10.21
N SER A 65 3.15 -0.06 9.67
CA SER A 65 3.39 1.28 10.26
C SER A 65 2.81 1.43 11.67
N ASN A 66 1.84 0.59 12.02
CA ASN A 66 1.26 0.48 13.36
C ASN A 66 2.09 -0.39 14.32
N GLY A 67 3.24 -0.93 13.89
CA GLY A 67 4.11 -1.79 14.70
C GLY A 67 3.59 -3.22 14.89
N LYS A 68 2.54 -3.61 14.17
CA LYS A 68 2.01 -4.99 14.16
C LYS A 68 2.68 -5.78 13.03
N THR A 69 3.05 -7.03 13.32
CA THR A 69 3.53 -7.96 12.28
C THR A 69 2.35 -8.62 11.60
N TYR A 70 2.36 -8.65 10.28
CA TYR A 70 1.39 -9.36 9.47
C TYR A 70 2.04 -10.56 8.79
N LEU A 71 1.28 -11.65 8.63
CA LEU A 71 1.76 -12.88 8.00
C LEU A 71 2.24 -12.65 6.55
N ASN A 72 1.58 -11.73 5.86
CA ASN A 72 1.88 -11.28 4.51
C ASN A 72 1.24 -9.91 4.22
N HIS A 73 1.54 -9.37 3.04
CA HIS A 73 1.02 -8.08 2.54
C HIS A 73 -0.52 -8.05 2.44
N CYS A 74 -1.15 -9.16 2.04
CA CYS A 74 -2.61 -9.22 1.91
C CYS A 74 -3.28 -9.04 3.29
N GLU A 75 -2.78 -9.73 4.32
CA GLU A 75 -3.30 -9.59 5.68
C GLU A 75 -3.16 -8.17 6.23
N LEU A 76 -2.05 -7.49 5.92
CA LEU A 76 -1.86 -6.09 6.29
C LEU A 76 -2.93 -5.19 5.67
N HIS A 77 -3.15 -5.30 4.36
CA HIS A 77 -4.13 -4.47 3.66
C HIS A 77 -5.57 -4.83 4.03
N ARG A 78 -5.85 -6.11 4.30
CA ARG A 78 -7.13 -6.57 4.80
C ARG A 78 -7.45 -5.96 6.16
N ASP A 79 -6.50 -5.98 7.10
CA ASP A 79 -6.65 -5.33 8.41
C ASP A 79 -6.87 -3.82 8.27
N ALA A 80 -6.12 -3.16 7.38
CA ALA A 80 -6.33 -1.74 7.04
C ALA A 80 -7.74 -1.45 6.53
N CYS A 81 -8.27 -2.33 5.69
CA CYS A 81 -9.63 -2.21 5.18
C CYS A 81 -10.68 -2.39 6.28
N LEU A 82 -10.57 -3.46 7.08
CA LEU A 82 -11.54 -3.82 8.12
C LEU A 82 -11.57 -2.79 9.25
N THR A 83 -10.41 -2.26 9.63
CA THR A 83 -10.29 -1.28 10.73
C THR A 83 -10.48 0.16 10.27
N GLY A 84 -10.59 0.42 8.96
CA GLY A 84 -10.60 1.77 8.40
C GLY A 84 -9.30 2.56 8.65
N SER A 85 -8.22 1.90 9.06
CA SER A 85 -6.96 2.53 9.43
C SER A 85 -5.97 2.55 8.27
N LYS A 86 -5.21 3.64 8.13
CA LYS A 86 -4.15 3.75 7.12
C LYS A 86 -2.88 3.03 7.60
N ILE A 87 -2.78 1.74 7.30
CA ILE A 87 -1.60 0.92 7.61
C ILE A 87 -0.77 0.76 6.34
N GLN A 88 0.49 1.15 6.40
CA GLN A 88 1.47 0.95 5.33
C GLN A 88 2.51 -0.08 5.75
N VAL A 89 3.18 -0.70 4.78
CA VAL A 89 4.36 -1.51 5.07
C VAL A 89 5.47 -0.57 5.51
N ASN A 90 6.05 -0.82 6.69
CA ASN A 90 7.22 -0.12 7.18
C ASN A 90 8.50 -0.79 6.66
N TYR A 91 8.59 -2.12 6.79
CA TYR A 91 9.66 -2.94 6.22
C TYR A 91 9.25 -4.41 6.13
N ASP A 92 9.93 -5.16 5.26
CA ASP A 92 9.79 -6.61 5.14
C ASP A 92 10.34 -7.34 6.38
N GLY A 93 9.67 -8.41 6.78
CA GLY A 93 10.00 -9.20 7.97
C GLY A 93 9.09 -8.94 9.17
N HIS A 94 9.43 -9.53 10.30
CA HIS A 94 8.70 -9.32 11.56
C HIS A 94 9.07 -7.95 12.15
N CYS A 95 8.11 -7.30 12.81
CA CYS A 95 8.41 -6.10 13.58
C CYS A 95 9.44 -6.43 14.67
N LYS A 96 10.49 -5.61 14.74
CA LYS A 96 11.45 -5.65 15.83
C LYS A 96 10.75 -5.26 17.11
N GLU A 97 10.96 -6.01 18.18
CA GLU A 97 10.52 -5.63 19.51
C GLU A 97 11.05 -4.22 19.81
N LYS A 98 10.17 -3.36 20.34
CA LYS A 98 10.60 -2.11 20.93
C LYS A 98 11.41 -2.48 22.16
N LYS A 99 12.72 -2.66 22.01
CA LYS A 99 13.63 -2.57 23.15
C LYS A 99 13.28 -1.23 23.81
N HIS A 100 12.98 -1.24 25.10
CA HIS A 100 12.94 -0.03 25.89
C HIS A 100 14.32 0.60 25.76
N ILE A 101 14.47 1.46 24.76
CA ILE A 101 15.63 2.32 24.62
C ILE A 101 15.44 3.30 25.76
N SER A 102 16.07 3.03 26.89
CA SER A 102 16.51 4.10 27.78
C SER A 102 17.11 5.17 26.85
N PRO A 103 16.69 6.45 26.93
CA PRO A 103 17.07 7.46 25.95
C PRO A 103 18.58 7.70 26.00
N SER A 104 19.31 6.87 25.28
CA SER A 104 20.76 6.92 25.08
C SER A 104 21.09 7.09 23.60
N ALA A 105 20.07 7.15 22.73
CA ALA A 105 20.24 7.67 21.39
C ALA A 105 20.01 9.18 21.47
N SER A 106 21.10 9.94 21.37
CA SER A 106 21.05 11.36 21.01
C SER A 106 20.08 11.53 19.83
N PRO A 107 19.33 12.64 19.75
CA PRO A 107 18.39 12.86 18.65
C PRO A 107 19.10 12.64 17.31
N VAL A 108 18.41 12.01 16.37
CA VAL A 108 18.88 11.95 14.98
C VAL A 108 18.81 13.39 14.45
N VAL A 109 19.90 14.13 14.58
CA VAL A 109 20.01 15.51 14.11
C VAL A 109 20.50 15.48 12.67
N CYS A 110 19.71 16.05 11.76
CA CYS A 110 20.17 16.39 10.42
C CYS A 110 20.99 17.67 10.51
N TYR A 111 22.30 17.56 10.74
CA TYR A 111 23.18 18.74 10.70
C TYR A 111 23.10 19.42 9.35
N GLN A 112 23.07 20.75 9.35
CA GLN A 112 23.02 21.57 8.14
C GLN A 112 24.17 21.22 7.19
N SER A 113 25.38 20.98 7.73
CA SER A 113 26.54 20.50 6.99
C SER A 113 26.29 19.19 6.23
N ASN A 114 25.57 18.24 6.82
CA ASN A 114 25.29 16.94 6.19
C ASN A 114 24.26 17.08 5.07
N ARG A 115 23.29 17.99 5.24
CA ARG A 115 22.33 18.35 4.18
C ARG A 115 23.03 19.05 3.02
N ASP A 116 23.93 19.98 3.33
CA ASP A 116 24.70 20.73 2.34
C ASP A 116 25.69 19.82 1.56
N GLU A 117 26.29 18.84 2.24
CA GLU A 117 27.13 17.80 1.63
C GLU A 117 26.34 16.95 0.62
N LEU A 118 25.21 16.39 1.05
CA LEU A 118 24.36 15.57 0.19
C LEU A 118 23.87 16.36 -1.02
N ARG A 119 23.45 17.60 -0.79
CA ARG A 119 23.02 18.53 -1.83
C ARG A 119 24.12 18.77 -2.86
N ARG A 120 25.35 19.05 -2.43
CA ARG A 120 26.48 19.27 -3.34
C ARG A 120 26.75 18.03 -4.21
N ARG A 121 26.68 16.83 -3.63
CA ARG A 121 26.87 15.58 -4.38
C ARG A 121 25.81 15.38 -5.46
N ILE A 122 24.55 15.68 -5.15
CA ILE A 122 23.45 15.59 -6.10
C ILE A 122 23.65 16.60 -7.23
N ILE A 123 23.97 17.86 -6.91
CA ILE A 123 24.29 18.92 -7.87
C ILE A 123 25.42 18.49 -8.81
N GLN A 124 26.53 18.01 -8.26
CA GLN A 124 27.68 17.54 -9.03
C GLN A 124 27.35 16.34 -9.93
N TRP A 125 26.54 15.39 -9.45
CA TRP A 125 26.07 14.27 -10.26
C TRP A 125 25.17 14.75 -11.42
N LEU A 126 24.27 15.70 -11.17
CA LEU A 126 23.42 16.28 -12.20
C LEU A 126 24.26 16.98 -13.29
N GLU A 127 25.33 17.69 -12.91
CA GLU A 127 26.26 18.31 -13.88
C GLU A 127 27.02 17.28 -14.71
N ALA A 128 27.49 16.22 -14.07
CA ALA A 128 28.40 15.27 -14.70
C ALA A 128 27.67 14.23 -15.56
N GLU A 129 26.49 13.78 -15.15
CA GLU A 129 25.83 12.59 -15.72
C GLU A 129 24.66 12.95 -16.65
N ILE A 130 23.99 14.08 -16.44
CA ILE A 130 22.79 14.47 -17.20
C ILE A 130 23.11 15.47 -18.33
N ILE A 131 24.26 16.14 -18.29
CA ILE A 131 24.65 17.17 -19.27
C ILE A 131 25.80 16.72 -20.18
N PRO A 132 25.58 15.74 -21.07
CA PRO A 132 26.29 15.76 -22.36
C PRO A 132 25.44 16.40 -23.47
N ASP A 133 24.11 16.21 -23.46
CA ASP A 133 23.24 16.49 -24.62
C ASP A 133 22.12 17.51 -24.36
N GLY A 134 22.51 18.71 -23.91
CA GLY A 134 21.82 19.96 -24.30
C GLY A 134 20.33 20.15 -23.97
N TRP A 135 19.71 19.33 -23.12
CA TRP A 135 18.25 19.39 -22.85
C TRP A 135 17.80 20.65 -22.07
N PHE A 136 18.71 21.56 -21.70
CA PHE A 136 18.38 22.87 -21.16
C PHE A 136 18.95 23.98 -22.06
N SER A 137 18.18 24.34 -23.08
CA SER A 137 18.49 25.51 -23.90
C SER A 137 18.31 26.80 -23.11
N LYS A 138 19.40 27.58 -23.01
CA LYS A 138 19.51 29.01 -22.65
C LYS A 138 18.89 29.45 -21.32
N GLY A 139 19.76 29.56 -20.32
CA GLY A 139 19.66 30.62 -19.30
C GLY A 139 19.09 30.21 -17.94
N SER A 140 18.80 28.93 -17.70
CA SER A 140 18.45 28.45 -16.36
C SER A 140 19.50 27.45 -15.90
N ASN A 141 20.43 27.93 -15.07
CA ASN A 141 21.38 27.07 -14.38
C ASN A 141 20.63 26.31 -13.29
N TYR A 142 20.61 24.97 -13.36
CA TYR A 142 19.91 24.12 -12.39
C TYR A 142 20.38 24.41 -10.94
N SER A 143 21.62 24.87 -10.77
CA SER A 143 22.18 25.33 -9.50
C SER A 143 21.34 26.43 -8.85
N GLU A 144 20.85 27.40 -9.62
CA GLU A 144 20.03 28.52 -9.09
C GLU A 144 18.64 28.07 -8.66
N ILE A 145 18.04 27.12 -9.38
CA ILE A 145 16.72 26.55 -9.07
C ILE A 145 16.81 25.72 -7.78
N LEU A 146 17.84 24.89 -7.66
CA LEU A 146 18.09 24.10 -6.45
C LEU A 146 18.44 25.03 -5.27
N ASP A 147 19.29 26.04 -5.48
CA ASP A 147 19.59 27.10 -4.51
C ASP A 147 18.36 27.80 -4.00
N LYS A 148 17.45 28.20 -4.88
CA LYS A 148 16.18 28.77 -4.48
C LYS A 148 15.32 27.78 -3.69
N TYR A 149 15.11 26.57 -4.21
CA TYR A 149 14.22 25.57 -3.60
C TYR A 149 14.67 25.19 -2.18
N PHE A 150 15.96 24.93 -2.01
CA PHE A 150 16.48 24.50 -0.72
C PHE A 150 16.68 25.66 0.26
N LYS A 151 16.93 26.91 -0.20
CA LYS A 151 16.90 28.11 0.68
C LYS A 151 15.49 28.37 1.20
N VAL A 152 14.47 28.17 0.36
CA VAL A 152 13.06 28.25 0.79
C VAL A 152 12.78 27.22 1.88
N ILE A 153 13.22 25.98 1.77
CA ILE A 153 12.94 24.96 2.81
C ILE A 153 13.58 25.32 4.18
N GLN A 154 14.72 26.01 4.22
CA GLN A 154 15.34 26.45 5.49
C GLN A 154 14.55 27.57 6.19
N SER A 155 13.75 28.37 5.47
CA SER A 155 12.97 29.48 6.07
C SER A 155 11.62 29.07 6.65
N TRP A 156 11.11 27.88 6.34
CA TRP A 156 9.83 27.35 6.86
C TRP A 156 10.03 26.36 8.03
N GLY A 157 11.25 26.29 8.57
CA GLY A 157 11.64 25.44 9.69
C GLY A 157 11.98 26.20 10.97
N GLN A 158 11.46 27.42 11.14
CA GLN A 158 11.43 28.15 12.41
C GLN A 158 9.99 28.17 12.94
#